data_AF-Q6XIF2-F1
#
_entry.id   AF-Q6XIF2-F1
#
_cell.length_a   1.000
_cell.length_b   1.000
_cell.length_c   1.000
_cell.angle_alpha   90.00
_cell.angle_beta   90.00
_cell.angle_gamma   90.00
#
_symmetry.space_group_name_H-M   'P 1'
#
loop_
_entity.id
_entity.type
_entity.pdbx_description
1 polymer ?
#
loop_
_entity_poly.entity_id
_entity_poly.type
_entity_poly.pdbx_seq_one_letter_code
_entity_poly.pdbx_strand_id
1 'polypeptide(L)' 'DYQISVDVGEATMQLANASSAGVVNSNSPFFIVSKYGTKQIMLKQHTFNRHICRDDVTYWRCSQVSV' A
#
# COMPACT_ATOMS: atom_id res chain seq x y z
N ASP A 1 -16.17 8.36 4.01
CA ASP A 1 -15.49 7.08 4.25
C ASP A 1 -14.58 6.72 3.08
N TYR A 2 -13.30 6.49 3.32
CA TYR A 2 -12.35 6.06 2.28
C TYR A 2 -12.24 4.54 2.32
N GLN A 3 -13.10 3.85 1.56
CA GLN A 3 -12.95 2.41 1.35
C GLN A 3 -12.01 2.16 0.16
N ILE A 4 -10.95 1.41 0.42
CA ILE A 4 -9.97 0.99 -0.58
C ILE A 4 -10.11 -0.52 -0.74
N SER A 5 -10.64 -0.96 -1.88
CA SER A 5 -10.64 -2.36 -2.30
C SER A 5 -9.49 -2.58 -3.26
N VAL A 6 -8.57 -3.48 -2.92
CA VAL A 6 -7.52 -3.95 -3.83
C VAL A 6 -7.86 -5.38 -4.24
N ASP A 7 -8.01 -5.63 -5.54
CA ASP A 7 -8.13 -6.99 -6.06
C ASP A 7 -6.83 -7.75 -5.79
N VAL A 8 -6.90 -8.82 -5.00
CA VAL A 8 -5.77 -9.74 -4.77
C VAL A 8 -5.71 -10.75 -5.94
N GLY A 9 -5.81 -10.25 -7.16
CA GLY A 9 -5.62 -11.04 -8.37
C GLY A 9 -4.13 -11.14 -8.68
N GLU A 10 -3.51 -12.26 -8.33
CA GLU A 10 -2.24 -12.81 -8.84
C GLU A 10 -1.21 -11.80 -9.41
N ALA A 11 -0.91 -10.74 -8.67
CA ALA A 11 0.22 -9.88 -8.96
C ALA A 11 1.49 -10.60 -8.49
N THR A 12 1.96 -11.49 -9.36
CA THR A 12 3.30 -12.04 -9.38
C THR A 12 4.31 -10.98 -8.94
N MET A 13 5.24 -11.39 -8.08
CA MET A 13 6.32 -10.58 -7.53
C MET A 13 7.11 -9.84 -8.64
N GLN A 14 6.65 -8.66 -9.05
CA GLN A 14 7.52 -7.70 -9.70
C GLN A 14 8.17 -6.88 -8.60
N LEU A 15 9.33 -7.41 -8.18
CA LEU A 15 10.38 -6.65 -7.56
C LEU A 15 10.72 -5.51 -8.53
N ALA A 16 10.05 -4.36 -8.38
CA ALA A 16 10.33 -3.18 -9.18
C ALA A 16 11.73 -2.71 -8.81
N ASN A 17 12.70 -3.16 -9.60
CA ASN A 17 13.99 -2.52 -9.71
C ASN A 17 13.70 -1.05 -10.03
N ALA A 18 14.14 -0.16 -9.14
CA ALA A 18 13.95 1.27 -9.26
C ALA A 18 14.67 1.78 -10.52
N SER A 19 13.99 1.78 -11.66
CA SER A 19 14.48 2.41 -12.90
C SER A 19 13.43 2.58 -14.00
N SER A 20 12.18 2.16 -13.80
CA SER A 20 11.07 2.54 -14.67
C SER A 20 10.00 3.25 -13.84
N ALA A 21 10.15 4.57 -13.74
CA ALA A 21 9.09 5.48 -13.32
C ALA A 21 7.97 5.47 -14.37
N GLY A 22 7.27 4.34 -14.49
CA GLY A 22 5.89 4.36 -14.94
C GLY A 22 5.16 5.24 -13.94
N VAL A 23 4.47 6.28 -14.43
CA VAL A 23 3.68 7.19 -13.61
C VAL A 23 2.63 6.35 -12.89
N VAL A 24 2.97 5.88 -11.69
CA VAL A 24 2.04 5.23 -10.79
C VAL A 24 1.03 6.31 -10.50
N ASN A 25 -0.20 6.16 -10.99
CA ASN A 25 -1.26 7.11 -10.74
C ASN A 25 -1.36 7.28 -9.22
N SER A 26 -0.86 8.39 -8.68
CA SER A 26 -0.76 8.64 -7.24
C SER A 26 -2.12 8.60 -6.53
N ASN A 27 -3.20 8.57 -7.30
CA ASN A 27 -4.58 8.44 -6.83
C ASN A 27 -5.03 7.00 -6.57
N SER A 28 -4.29 5.98 -7.02
CA SER A 28 -4.61 4.57 -6.80
C SER A 28 -3.66 3.95 -5.77
N PRO A 29 -4.17 3.16 -4.82
CA PRO A 29 -3.36 2.54 -3.79
C PRO A 29 -2.57 1.35 -4.35
N PHE A 30 -1.31 1.21 -3.92
CA PHE A 30 -0.47 0.07 -4.29
C PHE A 30 0.40 -0.41 -3.12
N PHE A 31 0.78 -1.69 -3.15
CA PHE A 31 1.65 -2.25 -2.12
C PHE A 31 3.11 -1.85 -2.34
N ILE A 32 3.78 -1.51 -1.25
CA ILE A 32 5.23 -1.35 -1.18
C ILE A 32 5.78 -2.21 -0.05
N VAL A 33 7.10 -2.42 -0.04
CA VAL A 33 7.81 -3.09 1.03
C VAL A 33 8.71 -2.07 1.73
N SER A 34 8.62 -1.98 3.05
CA SER A 34 9.48 -1.10 3.84
C SER A 34 10.93 -1.57 3.84
N LYS A 35 11.85 -0.71 4.32
CA LYS A 35 13.26 -1.06 4.53
C LYS A 35 13.45 -2.35 5.35
N TYR A 36 12.53 -2.64 6.27
CA TYR A 36 12.60 -3.79 7.17
C TYR A 36 11.78 -4.99 6.66
N GLY A 37 11.31 -4.96 5.41
CA GLY A 37 10.61 -6.09 4.78
C GLY A 37 9.11 -6.16 5.05
N THR A 38 8.51 -5.14 5.68
CA THR A 38 7.06 -5.14 5.98
C THR A 38 6.23 -4.58 4.82
N LYS A 39 5.11 -5.22 4.50
CA LYS A 39 4.15 -4.73 3.50
C LYS A 39 3.45 -3.45 3.99
N GLN A 40 3.40 -2.43 3.15
CA GLN A 40 2.72 -1.16 3.36
C GLN A 40 1.87 -0.80 2.13
N ILE A 41 0.96 0.15 2.27
CA ILE A 41 0.25 0.76 1.14
C ILE A 41 0.79 2.16 0.91
N MET A 42 1.07 2.51 -0.34
CA MET A 42 1.32 3.88 -0.77
C MET A 42 0.07 4.42 -1.48
N LEU A 43 -0.42 5.57 -1.05
CA LEU A 43 -1.52 6.29 -1.68
C LEU A 43 -1.30 7.79 -1.50
N LYS A 44 -1.34 8.56 -2.60
CA LYS A 44 -1.17 10.02 -2.59
C LYS A 44 0.09 10.47 -1.83
N GLN A 45 1.20 9.74 -1.97
CA GLN A 45 2.48 10.01 -1.28
C GLN A 45 2.43 9.84 0.26
N HIS A 46 1.37 9.24 0.79
CA HIS A 46 1.29 8.81 2.18
C HIS A 46 1.45 7.30 2.28
N THR A 47 2.20 6.87 3.29
CA THR A 47 2.40 5.46 3.59
C THR A 47 1.44 5.01 4.68
N PHE A 48 0.80 3.87 4.49
CA PHE A 48 -0.13 3.27 5.45
C PHE A 48 0.43 1.94 5.95
N ASN A 49 0.44 1.76 7.28
CA ASN A 49 0.85 0.52 7.96
C ASN A 49 -0.38 -0.32 8.30
N ARG A 50 -0.18 -1.64 8.33
CA ARG A 50 -1.21 -2.58 8.80
C ARG A 50 -1.53 -2.28 10.27
N HIS A 51 -2.81 -2.11 10.59
CA HIS A 51 -3.28 -1.85 11.94
C HIS A 51 -3.90 -3.10 12.56
N ILE A 52 -4.97 -3.62 11.97
CA ILE A 52 -5.73 -4.77 12.49
C ILE A 52 -6.20 -5.62 11.30
N CYS A 53 -6.15 -6.94 11.45
CA CYS A 53 -6.87 -7.87 10.57
C CYS A 53 -8.11 -8.38 11.32
N ARG A 54 -9.28 -8.35 10.68
CA ARG A 54 -10.52 -8.96 11.17
C ARG A 54 -11.18 -9.71 10.03
N ASP A 55 -11.36 -11.01 10.22
CA ASP A 55 -11.89 -11.91 9.20
C ASP A 55 -11.11 -11.73 7.89
N ASP A 56 -11.80 -11.41 6.80
CA ASP A 56 -11.20 -11.18 5.47
C ASP A 56 -10.78 -9.73 5.22
N VAL A 57 -10.89 -8.85 6.22
CA VAL A 57 -10.61 -7.41 6.10
C VAL A 57 -9.32 -7.04 6.83
N THR A 58 -8.38 -6.42 6.10
CA THR A 58 -7.18 -5.81 6.69
C THR A 58 -7.32 -4.30 6.73
N TYR A 59 -7.32 -3.72 7.93
CA TYR A 59 -7.34 -2.28 8.16
C TYR A 59 -5.93 -1.70 8.14
N TRP A 60 -5.76 -0.59 7.42
CA TRP A 60 -4.50 0.14 7.29
C TRP A 60 -4.66 1.55 7.84
N ARG A 61 -3.61 2.08 8.49
CA ARG A 61 -3.59 3.45 9.04
C ARG A 61 -2.43 4.24 8.50
N CYS A 62 -2.64 5.53 8.25
CA CYS A 62 -1.56 6.42 7.82
C CYS A 62 -0.42 6.42 8.85
N SER A 63 0.83 6.46 8.37
CA SER A 63 2.04 6.53 9.21
C SER A 63 2.21 7.90 9.83
N GLN A 64 1.72 8.94 9.15
CA GLN A 64 1.66 10.29 9.66
C GLN A 64 0.37 10.41 10.47
N VAL A 65 0.50 10.55 11.77
CA VAL A 65 -0.62 10.99 12.62
C VAL A 65 -0.71 12.50 12.41
N SER A 66 -1.77 12.98 11.77
CA SER A 66 -2.09 14.40 11.81
C SER A 66 -2.64 14.71 13.21
N VAL A 67 -1.91 15.54 13.96
CA VAL A 67 -2.39 16.22 15.17
C VAL A 67 -3.08 17.52 14.79
#